data_AF-A0A2T7FDQ9-F1
#
_entry.id   AF-A0A2T7FDQ9-F1
#
_cell.length_a   1.000
_cell.length_b   1.000
_cell.length_c   1.000
_cell.angle_alpha   90.00
_cell.angle_beta   90.00
_cell.angle_gamma   90.00
#
_symmetry.space_group_name_H-M   'P 1'
#
loop_
_entity.id
_entity.type
_entity.pdbx_description
1 polymer ?
#
loop_
_entity_poly.entity_id
_entity_poly.type
_entity_poly.pdbx_seq_one_letter_code
_entity_poly.pdbx_strand_id
1 'polypeptide(L)'
;MFRDESSKIRMQFLSVCAGAMWALRKTRNNMVFSDRLLTSPSVVIHKMLVFLNNWKMLVKAKEMQGVEELIYKLVERVGSVA
;
A
#
# COMPACT_ATOMS: atom_id res chain seq x y z
N MET A 1 20.50 -12.67 -13.33
CA MET A 1 20.19 -12.78 -11.89
C MET A 1 20.06 -11.39 -11.24
N PHE A 2 21.11 -10.57 -11.12
CA PHE A 2 21.07 -9.25 -10.44
C PHE A 2 20.08 -8.21 -10.98
N ARG A 3 19.80 -8.20 -12.29
CA ARG A 3 18.88 -7.22 -12.92
C ARG A 3 17.41 -7.45 -12.53
N ASP A 4 17.06 -8.68 -12.16
CA ASP A 4 15.70 -9.06 -11.78
C ASP A 4 15.37 -8.61 -10.34
N GLU A 5 16.30 -8.80 -9.40
CA GLU A 5 16.20 -8.37 -8.00
C GLU A 5 16.01 -6.85 -7.86
N SER A 6 16.84 -6.06 -8.55
CA SER A 6 16.76 -4.60 -8.52
C SER A 6 15.46 -4.07 -9.14
N SER A 7 14.91 -4.80 -10.11
CA SER A 7 13.63 -4.46 -10.74
C SER A 7 12.46 -4.76 -9.78
N LYS A 8 12.51 -5.88 -9.08
CA LYS A 8 11.54 -6.27 -8.04
C LYS A 8 11.47 -5.25 -6.90
N ILE A 9 12.60 -4.88 -6.31
CA ILE A 9 12.67 -3.91 -5.20
C ILE A 9 12.09 -2.56 -5.62
N ARG A 10 12.42 -2.09 -6.82
CA ARG A 10 11.90 -0.83 -7.36
C ARG A 10 10.39 -0.87 -7.54
N MET A 11 9.86 -1.96 -8.09
CA MET A 11 8.42 -2.15 -8.26
C MET A 11 7.69 -2.20 -6.91
N GLN A 12 8.24 -2.92 -5.93
CA GLN A 12 7.69 -2.97 -4.58
C GLN A 12 7.66 -1.59 -3.93
N PHE A 13 8.77 -0.84 -4.00
CA PHE A 13 8.85 0.53 -3.51
C PHE A 13 7.81 1.44 -4.16
N LEU A 14 7.71 1.42 -5.49
CA LEU A 14 6.73 2.22 -6.24
C LEU A 14 5.29 1.83 -5.87
N SER A 15 5.02 0.56 -5.64
CA SER A 15 3.70 0.08 -5.21
C SER A 15 3.32 0.67 -3.86
N VAL A 16 4.22 0.60 -2.88
CA VAL A 16 4.00 1.20 -1.54
C VAL A 16 3.81 2.71 -1.66
N CYS A 17 4.66 3.42 -2.40
CA CYS A 17 4.52 4.87 -2.60
C CYS A 17 3.18 5.22 -3.27
N ALA A 18 2.76 4.47 -4.28
CA ALA A 18 1.48 4.67 -4.95
C ALA A 18 0.31 4.47 -3.96
N GLY A 19 0.33 3.38 -3.19
CA GLY A 19 -0.68 3.12 -2.16
C GLY A 19 -0.75 4.22 -1.10
N ALA A 20 0.41 4.68 -0.61
CA ALA A 20 0.52 5.73 0.39
C ALA A 20 -0.01 7.08 -0.13
N MET A 21 0.43 7.49 -1.33
CA MET A 21 -0.04 8.73 -1.96
C MET A 21 -1.56 8.69 -2.19
N TRP A 22 -2.10 7.54 -2.60
CA TRP A 22 -3.54 7.40 -2.83
C TRP A 22 -4.34 7.44 -1.53
N ALA A 23 -3.85 6.77 -0.48
CA ALA A 23 -4.46 6.82 0.85
C ALA A 23 -4.46 8.24 1.42
N LEU A 24 -3.35 8.98 1.31
CA LEU A 24 -3.26 10.38 1.72
C LEU A 24 -4.21 11.26 0.91
N ARG A 25 -4.21 11.13 -0.43
CA ARG A 25 -5.11 11.89 -1.31
C ARG A 25 -6.57 11.67 -0.96
N LYS A 26 -7.00 10.41 -0.78
CA LYS A 26 -8.40 10.09 -0.41
C LYS A 26 -8.75 10.60 0.99
N THR A 27 -7.82 10.52 1.93
CA THR A 27 -8.05 10.99 3.30
C THR A 27 -8.15 12.51 3.35
N ARG A 28 -7.26 13.23 2.68
CA ARG A 28 -7.33 14.69 2.51
C ARG A 28 -8.65 15.11 1.88
N ASN A 29 -9.09 14.42 0.83
CA ASN A 29 -10.37 14.72 0.19
C ASN A 29 -11.56 14.49 1.12
N ASN A 30 -11.57 13.41 1.91
CA ASN A 30 -12.64 13.18 2.88
C ASN A 30 -12.67 14.24 3.98
N MET A 31 -11.51 14.73 4.42
CA MET A 31 -11.44 15.82 5.40
C MET A 31 -12.00 17.13 4.84
N VAL A 32 -11.65 17.48 3.59
CA VAL A 32 -12.09 18.74 2.96
C VAL A 32 -13.56 18.70 2.53
N PHE A 33 -14.04 17.58 2.00
CA PHE A 33 -15.35 17.49 1.34
C PHE A 33 -16.43 16.79 2.17
N SER A 34 -16.06 16.08 3.24
CA SER A 34 -17.02 15.32 4.05
C SER A 34 -16.96 15.68 5.53
N ASP A 35 -16.14 16.67 5.90
CA ASP A 35 -15.90 17.13 7.27
C ASP A 35 -15.61 16.01 8.28
N ARG A 36 -15.04 14.90 7.77
CA ARG A 36 -14.67 13.75 8.59
C ARG A 36 -13.23 13.91 9.04
N LEU A 37 -13.05 14.24 10.31
CA LEU A 37 -11.74 14.17 10.94
C LEU A 37 -11.24 12.72 11.02
N LEU A 38 -9.94 12.55 10.79
CA LEU A 38 -9.26 11.29 11.01
C LEU A 38 -9.30 10.96 12.50
N THR A 39 -9.89 9.82 12.86
CA THR A 39 -9.92 9.34 14.26
C THR A 39 -8.54 8.88 14.73
N SER A 40 -7.74 8.30 13.84
CA SER A 40 -6.36 7.90 14.11
C SER A 40 -5.54 7.88 12.82
N PRO A 41 -4.23 8.25 12.85
CA PRO A 41 -3.33 8.10 11.72
C PRO A 41 -3.23 6.67 11.19
N SER A 42 -3.45 5.65 12.03
CA SER A 42 -3.42 4.24 11.62
C SER A 42 -4.44 3.92 10.51
N VAL A 43 -5.55 4.66 10.45
CA VAL A 43 -6.58 4.52 9.41
C VAL A 43 -6.00 4.76 8.02
N VAL A 44 -5.01 5.67 7.87
CA VAL A 44 -4.36 5.93 6.59
C VAL A 44 -3.52 4.73 6.15
N ILE A 45 -2.82 4.09 7.09
CA ILE A 45 -2.01 2.89 6.84
C ILE A 45 -2.91 1.73 6.41
N HIS A 46 -4.01 1.50 7.11
CA HIS A 46 -4.99 0.47 6.72
C HIS A 46 -5.61 0.75 5.35
N LYS A 47 -5.93 2.01 5.02
CA LYS A 47 -6.40 2.38 3.68
C LYS A 47 -5.37 2.07 2.60
N MET A 48 -4.09 2.36 2.85
CA MET A 48 -3.00 2.01 1.94
C MET A 48 -2.95 0.50 1.69
N LEU A 49 -3.00 -0.32 2.75
CA LEU A 49 -3.00 -1.78 2.63
C LEU A 49 -4.18 -2.30 1.80
N VAL A 50 -5.38 -1.73 1.98
CA VAL A 50 -6.56 -2.07 1.18
C VAL A 50 -6.35 -1.70 -0.29
N PHE A 51 -5.76 -0.55 -0.60
CA PHE A 51 -5.43 -0.20 -2.00
C PHE A 51 -4.46 -1.19 -2.61
N LEU A 52 -3.38 -1.54 -1.91
CA LEU A 52 -2.42 -2.54 -2.39
C LEU A 52 -3.08 -3.90 -2.63
N ASN A 53 -3.93 -4.35 -1.71
CA ASN A 53 -4.63 -5.61 -1.84
C ASN A 53 -5.63 -5.63 -3.01
N ASN A 54 -6.28 -4.50 -3.30
CA ASN A 54 -7.18 -4.39 -4.46
C ASN A 54 -6.42 -4.27 -5.77
N TRP A 55 -5.27 -3.59 -5.77
CA TRP A 55 -4.45 -3.37 -6.96
C TRP A 55 -3.55 -4.54 -7.33
N LYS A 56 -3.40 -5.54 -6.45
CA LYS A 56 -2.61 -6.75 -6.76
C LYS A 56 -3.13 -7.52 -7.97
N MET A 57 -4.40 -7.36 -8.34
CA MET A 57 -4.96 -7.96 -9.55
C MET A 57 -4.54 -7.21 -10.83
N LEU A 58 -4.03 -5.99 -10.71
CA LEU A 58 -3.60 -5.15 -11.83
C LEU A 58 -2.14 -5.40 -12.23
N VAL A 59 -1.37 -6.10 -11.38
CA VAL A 59 0.02 -6.46 -11.67
C VAL A 59 0.07 -7.73 -12.51
N LYS A 60 1.15 -7.92 -13.27
CA LYS A 60 1.32 -9.12 -14.09
C LYS A 60 1.41 -10.35 -13.19
N ALA A 61 0.92 -11.51 -13.66
CA ALA A 61 0.93 -12.76 -12.88
C ALA A 61 2.31 -13.10 -12.30
N LYS A 62 3.39 -12.86 -13.07
CA LYS A 62 4.79 -13.08 -12.64
C LYS A 62 5.24 -12.19 -11.47
N GLU A 63 4.58 -11.04 -11.27
CA GLU A 63 4.90 -10.02 -10.27
C GLU A 63 3.95 -10.08 -9.06
N MET A 64 2.78 -10.71 -9.24
CA MET A 64 1.72 -10.81 -8.23
C MET A 64 2.20 -11.45 -6.92
N GLN A 65 2.93 -12.57 -7.00
CA GLN A 65 3.44 -13.25 -5.81
C GLN A 65 4.36 -12.34 -4.96
N GLY A 66 5.20 -11.53 -5.61
CA GLY A 66 6.09 -10.59 -4.92
C GLY A 66 5.36 -9.40 -4.28
N VAL A 67 4.20 -9.03 -4.82
CA VAL A 67 3.31 -8.02 -4.22
C VAL A 67 2.51 -8.61 -3.06
N GLU A 68 2.08 -9.86 -3.15
CA GLU A 68 1.41 -10.56 -2.05
C GLU A 68 2.33 -10.75 -0.84
N GLU A 69 3.60 -11.14 -1.07
CA GLU A 69 4.59 -11.25 -0.01
C GLU A 69 4.88 -9.89 0.66
N LEU A 70 4.95 -8.82 -0.15
CA LEU A 70 5.08 -7.45 0.36
C LEU A 70 3.89 -7.06 1.24
N ILE A 71 2.66 -7.29 0.77
CA ILE A 71 1.44 -6.98 1.53
C ILE A 71 1.44 -7.77 2.85
N TYR A 72 1.78 -9.05 2.82
CA TYR A 72 1.87 -9.89 4.02
C TYR A 72 2.84 -9.30 5.05
N LYS A 73 4.06 -8.96 4.62
CA LYS A 73 5.08 -8.32 5.50
C LYS A 73 4.61 -6.99 6.06
N LEU A 74 3.91 -6.17 5.26
CA LEU A 74 3.37 -4.90 5.74
C LEU A 74 2.26 -5.11 6.77
N VAL A 75 1.35 -6.07 6.55
CA VAL A 75 0.26 -6.39 7.50
C VAL A 75 0.83 -6.89 8.82
N GLU A 76 1.80 -7.82 8.77
CA GLU A 76 2.49 -8.33 9.97
C GLU A 76 3.11 -7.19 10.80
N ARG A 77 3.81 -6.26 10.13
CA ARG A 77 4.44 -5.11 10.80
C ARG A 77 3.43 -4.13 11.36
N VAL A 78 2.32 -3.87 10.68
CA VAL A 78 1.26 -2.98 11.17
C VAL A 78 0.54 -3.60 12.37
N GLY A 79 0.28 -4.92 12.34
CA GLY A 79 -0.31 -5.65 13.47
C GLY A 79 0.61 -5.73 14.68
N SER A 80 1.92 -5.68 14.50
CA SER A 80 2.91 -5.67 15.60
C SER A 80 3.11 -4.29 16.25
N VAL A 81 2.57 -3.22 15.66
CA VAL A 81 2.71 -1.82 16.11
C VAL A 81 1.41 -1.28 16.73
N ALA A 82 0.29 -2.00 16.59
CA ALA A 82 -1.02 -1.68 17.16
C ALA A 82 -1.21 -2.37 18.52
#